data_AF-A0A822EA94-F1
#
_entry.id   AF-A0A822EA94-F1
#
_cell.length_a   1.000
_cell.length_b   1.000
_cell.length_c   1.000
_cell.angle_alpha   90.00
_cell.angle_beta   90.00
_cell.angle_gamma   90.00
#
_symmetry.space_group_name_H-M   'P 1'
#
loop_
_entity.id
_entity.type
_entity.pdbx_description
1 polymer ?
#
loop_
_entity_poly.entity_id
_entity_poly.type
_entity_poly.pdbx_seq_one_letter_code
_entity_poly.pdbx_strand_id
1 'polypeptide(L)'
;MHSYLIDGLTVLFPFEAYQCQLDYMKAVVECLMKGQNGILESPTGTGKTLSLLCASLAWLEQYKIHNSDSNEAPVQIIYASRTHSQLAQVVKEFKSTDYNRMKITVLGSRDQLCIHPEVKNLENSSDKISVCREKVHRKTCLFHRNFEISKPDIIKLPPMDIEDLVKAGTQRKFCPYFAARELKEKADIIFMPYNYLLDAKARRIHKINVRKSAVIFDEAHNIEQQCEDAASVMISSLDLAACLDDITKVMQWMIKSQSSEYLSTVSTDDNEENNIDANALTITQDQISSLKLKIMKLEELLDEMKTTKGNIPSPGDVAFKWLKSAEIDFTAQGDIQQLQDINQFIAARCEYNSF
;
A
#
# COMPACT_ATOMS: atom_id res chain seq x y z
N MET A 1 -14.33 -0.44 -35.63
CA MET A 1 -14.04 0.65 -34.69
C MET A 1 -14.72 1.91 -35.19
N HIS A 2 -15.24 2.74 -34.28
CA HIS A 2 -16.04 3.91 -34.58
C HIS A 2 -15.34 5.16 -34.05
N SER A 3 -15.43 6.27 -34.78
CA SER A 3 -14.78 7.53 -34.45
C SER A 3 -15.84 8.60 -34.20
N TYR A 4 -15.77 9.27 -33.06
CA TYR A 4 -16.72 10.29 -32.65
C TYR A 4 -16.00 11.60 -32.35
N LEU A 5 -16.45 12.70 -32.96
CA LEU A 5 -15.92 14.04 -32.69
C LEU A 5 -16.72 14.66 -31.54
N ILE A 6 -16.09 14.84 -30.38
CA ILE A 6 -16.71 15.34 -29.15
C ILE A 6 -15.93 16.57 -28.70
N ASP A 7 -16.56 17.75 -28.76
CA ASP A 7 -15.95 19.04 -28.37
C ASP A 7 -14.55 19.28 -28.99
N GLY A 8 -14.37 18.85 -30.25
CA GLY A 8 -13.11 18.99 -30.98
C GLY A 8 -12.07 17.88 -30.74
N LEU A 9 -12.37 16.93 -29.85
CA LEU A 9 -11.56 15.74 -29.58
C LEU A 9 -12.13 14.54 -30.34
N THR A 10 -11.26 13.81 -31.05
CA THR A 10 -11.63 12.55 -31.71
C THR A 10 -11.51 11.39 -30.73
N VAL A 11 -12.63 10.78 -30.38
CA VAL A 11 -12.70 9.60 -29.51
C VAL A 11 -12.90 8.34 -30.35
N LEU A 12 -11.98 7.39 -30.23
CA LEU A 12 -12.07 6.07 -30.84
C LEU A 12 -12.79 5.13 -29.89
N PHE A 13 -13.82 4.45 -30.39
CA PHE A 13 -14.65 3.55 -29.59
C PHE A 13 -14.77 2.18 -30.28
N PRO A 14 -14.61 1.06 -29.57
CA PRO A 14 -14.46 -0.25 -30.21
C PRO A 14 -15.72 -0.75 -30.91
N PHE A 15 -16.90 -0.25 -30.53
CA PHE A 15 -18.20 -0.59 -31.14
C PHE A 15 -19.03 0.66 -31.41
N GLU A 16 -20.21 0.49 -32.00
CA GLU A 16 -21.13 1.60 -32.24
C GLU A 16 -21.69 2.09 -30.90
N ALA A 17 -21.33 3.32 -30.52
CA ALA A 17 -21.71 3.92 -29.25
C ALA A 17 -23.21 4.25 -29.21
N TYR A 18 -23.86 3.88 -28.11
CA TYR A 18 -25.22 4.33 -27.81
C TYR A 18 -25.25 5.81 -27.47
N GLN A 19 -26.41 6.45 -27.63
CA GLN A 19 -26.55 7.88 -27.30
C GLN A 19 -26.13 8.20 -25.86
N CYS A 20 -26.51 7.38 -24.88
CA CYS A 20 -26.10 7.57 -23.49
C CYS A 20 -24.58 7.47 -23.28
N GLN A 21 -23.87 6.68 -24.08
CA GLN A 21 -22.40 6.60 -24.05
C GLN A 21 -21.78 7.85 -24.64
N LEU A 22 -22.34 8.38 -25.74
CA LEU A 22 -21.92 9.66 -26.32
C LEU A 22 -22.10 10.81 -25.34
N ASP A 23 -23.25 10.88 -24.67
CA ASP A 23 -23.56 11.90 -23.67
C ASP A 23 -22.58 11.79 -22.47
N TYR A 24 -22.30 10.57 -22.01
CA TYR A 24 -21.33 10.32 -20.95
C TYR A 24 -19.90 10.71 -21.37
N MET A 25 -19.45 10.30 -22.56
CA MET A 25 -18.14 10.68 -23.09
C MET A 25 -18.00 12.19 -23.21
N LYS A 26 -19.05 12.89 -23.66
CA LYS A 26 -19.06 14.36 -23.72
C LYS A 26 -18.86 15.00 -22.36
N ALA A 27 -19.57 14.54 -21.33
CA ALA A 27 -19.39 15.05 -19.98
C ALA A 27 -17.97 14.80 -19.43
N VAL A 28 -17.38 13.63 -19.71
CA VAL A 28 -15.98 13.33 -19.34
C VAL A 28 -15.01 14.28 -20.04
N VAL A 29 -15.13 14.44 -21.36
CA VAL A 29 -14.25 15.32 -22.17
C VAL A 29 -14.35 16.76 -21.69
N GLU A 30 -15.56 17.26 -21.43
CA GLU A 30 -15.78 18.61 -20.92
C GLU A 30 -15.05 18.85 -19.58
N CYS A 31 -15.17 17.91 -18.63
CA CYS A 31 -14.50 18.00 -17.33
C CYS A 31 -12.97 18.04 -17.49
N LEU A 32 -12.42 17.15 -18.31
CA LEU A 32 -10.98 17.03 -18.53
C LEU A 32 -10.41 18.26 -19.26
N MET A 33 -11.10 18.74 -20.30
CA MET A 33 -10.70 19.93 -21.06
C MET A 33 -10.72 21.20 -20.22
N LYS A 34 -11.71 21.34 -19.32
CA LYS A 34 -11.82 22.50 -18.41
C LYS A 34 -10.96 22.39 -17.15
N GLY A 35 -10.36 21.22 -16.87
CA GLY A 35 -9.62 20.97 -15.64
C GLY A 35 -10.50 21.03 -14.38
N GLN A 36 -11.74 20.55 -14.48
CA GLN A 36 -12.75 20.61 -13.41
C GLN A 36 -13.06 19.22 -12.85
N ASN A 37 -13.58 19.20 -11.61
CA ASN A 37 -14.09 17.98 -11.00
C ASN A 37 -15.50 17.68 -11.55
N GLY A 38 -15.75 16.42 -11.92
CA GLY A 38 -17.06 15.95 -12.37
C GLY A 38 -17.57 14.79 -11.52
N ILE A 39 -18.85 14.83 -11.16
CA ILE A 39 -19.58 13.67 -10.63
C ILE A 39 -20.51 13.20 -11.73
N LEU A 40 -20.21 12.03 -12.30
CA LEU A 40 -20.92 11.50 -13.46
C LEU A 40 -21.65 10.23 -13.06
N GLU A 41 -22.97 10.27 -13.17
CA GLU A 41 -23.83 9.12 -12.91
C GLU A 41 -24.28 8.49 -14.24
N SER A 42 -24.26 7.17 -14.30
CA SER A 42 -24.86 6.41 -15.39
C SER A 42 -25.39 5.07 -14.86
N PRO A 43 -26.57 4.60 -15.32
CA PRO A 43 -27.09 3.29 -14.94
C PRO A 43 -26.11 2.15 -15.24
N THR A 44 -26.17 1.08 -14.44
CA THR A 44 -25.35 -0.12 -14.66
C THR A 44 -25.68 -0.76 -16.01
N GLY A 45 -24.68 -1.40 -16.63
CA GLY A 45 -24.84 -2.07 -17.93
C GLY A 45 -24.83 -1.16 -19.16
N THR A 46 -24.68 0.16 -19.00
CA THR A 46 -24.62 1.12 -20.12
C THR A 46 -23.23 1.26 -20.76
N GLY A 47 -22.21 0.54 -20.27
CA GLY A 47 -20.83 0.67 -20.75
C GLY A 47 -20.11 1.93 -20.25
N LYS A 48 -20.45 2.38 -19.04
CA LYS A 48 -19.83 3.53 -18.35
C LYS A 48 -18.30 3.44 -18.33
N THR A 49 -17.74 2.31 -17.89
CA THR A 49 -16.29 2.10 -17.75
C THR A 49 -15.55 2.31 -19.06
N LEU A 50 -16.03 1.71 -20.15
CA LEU A 50 -15.39 1.85 -21.44
C LEU A 50 -15.54 3.27 -22.02
N SER A 51 -16.71 3.90 -21.83
CA SER A 51 -16.96 5.30 -22.22
C SER A 51 -16.00 6.25 -21.50
N LEU A 52 -15.89 6.09 -20.18
CA LEU A 52 -14.96 6.82 -19.32
C LEU A 52 -13.51 6.63 -19.77
N LEU A 53 -13.12 5.38 -20.02
CA LEU A 53 -11.77 5.01 -20.41
C LEU A 53 -11.41 5.62 -21.78
N CYS A 54 -12.23 5.41 -22.82
CA CYS A 54 -11.94 5.89 -24.17
C CYS A 54 -11.90 7.42 -24.25
N ALA A 55 -12.85 8.12 -23.61
CA ALA A 55 -12.85 9.59 -23.57
C ALA A 55 -11.59 10.14 -22.87
N SER A 56 -11.21 9.55 -21.73
CA SER A 56 -10.02 9.98 -20.98
C SER A 56 -8.73 9.72 -21.76
N LEU A 57 -8.64 8.56 -22.42
CA LEU A 57 -7.52 8.18 -23.27
C LEU A 57 -7.35 9.12 -24.46
N ALA A 58 -8.45 9.39 -25.18
CA ALA A 58 -8.46 10.34 -26.29
C ALA A 58 -7.91 11.70 -25.86
N TRP A 59 -8.40 12.21 -24.72
CA TRP A 59 -7.94 13.48 -24.15
C TRP A 59 -6.44 13.47 -23.84
N LEU A 60 -5.94 12.40 -23.19
CA LEU A 60 -4.53 12.27 -22.83
C LEU A 60 -3.63 12.25 -24.07
N GLU A 61 -4.08 11.57 -25.12
CA GLU A 61 -3.38 11.46 -26.40
C GLU A 61 -3.26 12.83 -27.07
N GLN A 62 -4.37 13.57 -27.17
CA GLN A 62 -4.38 14.93 -27.70
C GLN A 62 -3.52 15.87 -26.85
N TYR A 63 -3.62 15.78 -25.52
CA TYR A 63 -2.82 16.58 -24.59
C TYR A 63 -1.32 16.37 -24.82
N LYS A 64 -0.88 15.13 -25.01
CA LYS A 64 0.54 14.79 -25.23
C LYS A 64 1.05 15.20 -26.61
N ILE A 65 0.19 15.27 -27.61
CA ILE A 65 0.53 15.84 -28.92
C ILE A 65 0.73 17.36 -28.81
N HIS A 66 -0.17 18.07 -28.12
CA HIS A 66 -0.10 19.55 -28.01
C HIS A 66 1.02 20.04 -27.09
N ASN A 67 1.48 19.19 -26.16
CA ASN A 67 2.49 19.54 -25.15
C ASN A 67 3.80 18.77 -25.34
N SER A 68 4.06 18.20 -26.53
CA SER A 68 5.25 17.39 -26.81
C SER A 68 6.56 18.14 -26.58
N ASP A 69 6.56 19.46 -26.77
CA ASP A 69 7.75 20.31 -26.72
C ASP A 69 7.94 20.99 -25.36
N SER A 70 7.04 20.73 -24.41
CA SER A 70 7.14 21.29 -23.06
C SER A 70 8.14 20.50 -22.22
N ASN A 71 9.05 21.19 -21.52
CA ASN A 71 9.91 20.58 -20.49
C ASN A 71 9.13 20.24 -19.20
N GLU A 72 7.80 20.22 -19.25
CA GLU A 72 6.96 19.92 -18.10
C GLU A 72 6.86 18.41 -17.87
N ALA A 73 6.61 18.03 -16.60
CA ALA A 73 6.33 16.65 -16.27
C ALA A 73 5.10 16.13 -17.07
N PRO A 74 5.15 14.90 -17.60
CA PRO A 74 4.07 14.36 -18.41
C PRO A 74 2.80 14.19 -17.60
N VAL A 75 1.66 14.57 -18.18
CA VAL A 75 0.35 14.31 -17.58
C VAL A 75 0.06 12.81 -17.61
N GLN A 76 -0.48 12.30 -16.51
CA GLN A 76 -0.86 10.89 -16.35
C GLN A 76 -2.35 10.77 -15.98
N ILE A 77 -2.97 9.65 -16.33
CA ILE A 77 -4.26 9.26 -15.78
C ILE A 77 -4.03 8.31 -14.61
N ILE A 78 -4.63 8.59 -13.46
CA ILE A 78 -4.74 7.67 -12.34
C ILE A 78 -6.16 7.10 -12.35
N TYR A 79 -6.29 5.83 -12.70
CA TYR A 79 -7.56 5.12 -12.69
C TYR A 79 -7.66 4.28 -11.42
N ALA A 80 -8.51 4.72 -10.50
CA ALA A 80 -8.75 4.07 -9.23
C ALA A 80 -10.09 3.33 -9.24
N SER A 81 -10.11 2.11 -8.72
CA SER A 81 -11.34 1.33 -8.52
C SER A 81 -11.30 0.60 -7.17
N ARG A 82 -12.42 0.01 -6.75
CA ARG A 82 -12.55 -0.61 -5.42
C ARG A 82 -11.75 -1.91 -5.31
N THR A 83 -11.81 -2.77 -6.32
CA THR A 83 -11.15 -4.09 -6.27
C THR A 83 -10.17 -4.32 -7.41
N HIS A 84 -9.21 -5.21 -7.18
CA HIS A 84 -8.29 -5.65 -8.21
C HIS A 84 -8.98 -6.43 -9.35
N SER A 85 -10.06 -7.16 -9.06
CA SER A 85 -10.84 -7.84 -10.10
C SER A 85 -11.53 -6.85 -11.04
N GLN A 86 -12.04 -5.72 -10.52
CA GLN A 86 -12.56 -4.64 -11.35
C GLN A 86 -11.45 -4.04 -12.21
N LEU A 87 -10.29 -3.72 -11.62
CA LEU A 87 -9.14 -3.22 -12.39
C LEU A 87 -8.70 -4.19 -13.50
N ALA A 88 -8.65 -5.50 -13.22
CA ALA A 88 -8.31 -6.51 -14.22
C ALA A 88 -9.32 -6.52 -15.38
N GLN A 89 -10.62 -6.35 -15.09
CA GLN A 89 -11.63 -6.19 -16.13
C GLN A 89 -11.40 -4.92 -16.96
N VAL A 90 -11.15 -3.77 -16.33
CA VAL A 90 -10.88 -2.51 -17.06
C VAL A 90 -9.63 -2.64 -17.93
N VAL A 91 -8.59 -3.30 -17.45
CA VAL A 91 -7.35 -3.51 -18.24
C VAL A 91 -7.61 -4.45 -19.43
N LYS A 92 -8.48 -5.45 -19.28
CA LYS A 92 -8.91 -6.30 -20.40
C LYS A 92 -9.69 -5.50 -21.44
N GLU A 93 -10.58 -4.61 -21.01
CA GLU A 93 -11.30 -3.68 -21.90
C GLU A 93 -10.34 -2.69 -22.57
N PHE A 94 -9.36 -2.14 -21.84
CA PHE A 94 -8.30 -1.30 -22.40
C PHE A 94 -7.56 -2.01 -23.55
N LYS A 95 -7.18 -3.27 -23.35
CA LYS A 95 -6.46 -4.07 -24.35
C LYS A 95 -7.27 -4.28 -25.64
N SER A 96 -8.61 -4.21 -25.61
CA SER A 96 -9.45 -4.32 -26.81
C SER A 96 -9.69 -2.98 -27.53
N THR A 97 -9.17 -1.87 -27.01
CA THR A 97 -9.23 -0.55 -27.67
C THR A 97 -7.99 -0.27 -28.54
N ASP A 98 -8.07 0.69 -29.44
CA ASP A 98 -6.90 1.16 -30.23
C ASP A 98 -5.90 1.94 -29.38
N TYR A 99 -6.28 2.31 -28.15
CA TYR A 99 -5.39 2.94 -27.19
C TYR A 99 -4.43 1.96 -26.51
N ASN A 100 -4.47 0.66 -26.85
CA ASN A 100 -3.59 -0.36 -26.28
C ASN A 100 -2.07 -0.09 -26.47
N ARG A 101 -1.72 0.86 -27.35
CA ARG A 101 -0.35 1.38 -27.54
C ARG A 101 0.14 2.26 -26.38
N MET A 102 -0.76 2.80 -25.57
CA MET A 102 -0.41 3.60 -24.39
C MET A 102 0.24 2.74 -23.31
N LYS A 103 1.17 3.32 -22.57
CA LYS A 103 1.85 2.66 -21.45
C LYS A 103 0.93 2.59 -20.24
N ILE A 104 0.66 1.37 -19.79
CA ILE A 104 -0.10 1.13 -18.57
C ILE A 104 0.77 0.47 -17.52
N THR A 105 0.42 0.71 -16.27
CA THR A 105 0.87 -0.11 -15.15
C THR A 105 -0.27 -0.36 -14.19
N VAL A 106 -0.24 -1.49 -13.50
CA VAL A 106 -1.20 -1.82 -12.45
C VAL A 106 -0.42 -1.95 -11.14
N LEU A 107 -0.74 -1.10 -10.17
CA LEU A 107 -0.20 -1.21 -8.82
C LEU A 107 -1.04 -2.20 -8.02
N GLY A 108 -0.38 -3.06 -7.26
CA GLY A 108 -1.05 -4.01 -6.37
C GLY A 108 -0.21 -4.42 -5.18
N SER A 109 -0.83 -5.23 -4.31
CA SER A 109 -0.21 -5.71 -3.08
C SER A 109 0.82 -6.81 -3.37
N ARG A 110 1.55 -7.19 -2.32
CA ARG A 110 2.46 -8.34 -2.36
C ARG A 110 1.70 -9.66 -2.57
N ASP A 111 0.42 -9.72 -2.21
CA ASP A 111 -0.40 -10.92 -2.42
C ASP A 111 -0.51 -11.29 -3.90
N GLN A 112 -0.48 -10.28 -4.77
CA GLN A 112 -0.68 -10.46 -6.21
C GLN A 112 0.63 -10.46 -6.99
N LEU A 113 1.59 -9.61 -6.58
CA LEU A 113 2.82 -9.37 -7.33
C LEU A 113 4.04 -10.13 -6.78
N CYS A 114 3.98 -10.69 -5.56
CA CYS A 114 5.12 -11.40 -5.01
C CYS A 114 5.27 -12.79 -5.63
N ILE A 115 6.49 -13.10 -6.08
CA ILE A 115 6.87 -14.41 -6.63
C ILE A 115 7.91 -15.14 -5.78
N HIS A 116 8.35 -14.54 -4.66
CA HIS A 116 9.30 -15.20 -3.75
C HIS A 116 8.57 -16.31 -2.98
N PRO A 117 8.99 -17.59 -3.05
CA PRO A 117 8.26 -18.72 -2.48
C PRO A 117 7.91 -18.55 -1.00
N GLU A 118 8.90 -18.20 -0.16
CA GLU A 118 8.70 -18.02 1.29
C GLU A 118 7.71 -16.89 1.61
N VAL A 119 7.71 -15.80 0.84
CA VAL A 119 6.82 -14.66 1.10
C VAL A 119 5.45 -14.92 0.51
N LYS A 120 5.37 -15.47 -0.70
CA LYS A 120 4.10 -15.72 -1.40
C LYS A 120 3.19 -16.67 -0.63
N ASN A 121 3.78 -17.67 0.03
CA ASN A 121 3.04 -18.73 0.72
C ASN A 121 2.55 -18.35 2.12
N LEU A 122 2.92 -17.17 2.65
CA LEU A 122 2.36 -16.68 3.91
C LEU A 122 0.87 -16.40 3.75
N GLU A 123 0.08 -16.64 4.80
CA GLU A 123 -1.37 -16.41 4.75
C GLU A 123 -1.69 -14.92 4.93
N ASN A 124 -1.05 -14.27 5.89
CA ASN A 124 -1.35 -12.89 6.26
C ASN A 124 -0.59 -11.87 5.41
N SER A 125 -1.28 -10.83 4.93
CA SER A 125 -0.66 -9.73 4.18
C SER A 125 0.34 -8.93 5.02
N SER A 126 0.15 -8.82 6.34
CA SER A 126 1.08 -8.19 7.29
C SER A 126 2.44 -8.90 7.29
N ASP A 127 2.41 -10.22 7.38
CA ASP A 127 3.62 -11.06 7.48
C ASP A 127 4.38 -11.01 6.16
N LYS A 128 3.66 -11.03 5.03
CA LYS A 128 4.26 -10.79 3.70
C LYS A 128 5.00 -9.48 3.62
N ILE A 129 4.44 -8.40 4.19
CA ILE A 129 5.08 -7.09 4.18
C ILE A 129 6.32 -7.11 5.07
N SER A 130 6.23 -7.66 6.29
CA SER A 130 7.32 -7.72 7.25
C SER A 130 8.51 -8.52 6.71
N VAL A 131 8.27 -9.78 6.31
CA VAL A 131 9.31 -10.67 5.77
C VAL A 131 9.88 -10.13 4.46
N CYS A 132 9.05 -9.55 3.57
CA CYS A 132 9.57 -8.91 2.37
C CYS A 132 10.51 -7.73 2.70
N ARG A 133 10.21 -6.95 3.74
CA ARG A 133 11.07 -5.85 4.18
C ARG A 133 12.39 -6.36 4.78
N GLU A 134 12.39 -7.43 5.59
CA GLU A 134 13.62 -8.16 6.03
C GLU A 134 14.48 -8.47 4.82
N LYS A 135 13.92 -9.23 3.88
CA LYS A 135 14.71 -9.78 2.78
C LYS A 135 15.27 -8.73 1.86
N VAL A 136 14.54 -7.63 1.68
CA VAL A 136 15.02 -6.49 0.89
C VAL A 136 16.12 -5.75 1.64
N HIS A 137 15.95 -5.50 2.94
CA HIS A 137 16.92 -4.80 3.78
C HIS A 137 18.24 -5.58 3.89
N ARG A 138 18.17 -6.89 4.19
CA ARG A 138 19.32 -7.80 4.26
C ARG A 138 19.86 -8.21 2.88
N LYS A 139 19.24 -7.74 1.79
CA LYS A 139 19.58 -8.07 0.39
C LYS A 139 19.56 -9.59 0.08
N THR A 140 18.80 -10.37 0.84
CA THR A 140 18.63 -11.82 0.67
C THR A 140 17.58 -12.15 -0.40
N CYS A 141 16.68 -11.21 -0.73
CA CYS A 141 15.69 -11.40 -1.80
C CYS A 141 16.35 -11.38 -3.20
N LEU A 142 16.52 -12.56 -3.80
CA LEU A 142 17.08 -12.71 -5.16
C LEU A 142 16.32 -11.87 -6.21
N PHE A 143 14.99 -11.89 -6.17
CA PHE A 143 14.16 -11.18 -7.14
C PHE A 143 14.30 -9.66 -7.04
N HIS A 144 14.39 -9.11 -5.83
CA HIS A 144 14.61 -7.68 -5.63
C HIS A 144 16.00 -7.26 -6.09
N ARG A 145 17.03 -8.04 -5.73
CA ARG A 145 18.41 -7.77 -6.16
C ARG A 145 18.53 -7.77 -7.68
N ASN A 146 17.91 -8.74 -8.35
CA ASN A 146 17.89 -8.81 -9.80
C ASN A 146 17.09 -7.66 -10.44
N PHE A 147 16.00 -7.21 -9.79
CA PHE A 147 15.26 -6.02 -10.23
C PHE A 147 16.16 -4.78 -10.23
N GLU A 148 16.94 -4.55 -9.17
CA GLU A 148 17.85 -3.39 -9.10
C GLU A 148 18.89 -3.41 -10.24
N ILE A 149 19.42 -4.59 -10.58
CA ILE A 149 20.39 -4.75 -11.67
C ILE A 149 19.73 -4.54 -13.04
N SER A 150 18.54 -5.12 -13.26
CA SER A 150 17.82 -5.10 -14.55
C SER A 150 16.91 -3.89 -14.74
N LYS A 151 16.93 -2.93 -13.82
CA LYS A 151 16.12 -1.72 -13.83
C LYS A 151 16.09 -0.98 -15.19
N PRO A 152 17.22 -0.78 -15.89
CA PRO A 152 17.23 -0.11 -17.20
C PRO A 152 16.44 -0.85 -18.28
N ASP A 153 16.37 -2.18 -18.21
CA ASP A 153 15.64 -3.02 -19.17
C ASP A 153 14.17 -3.15 -18.79
N ILE A 154 13.87 -3.17 -17.49
CA ILE A 154 12.50 -3.21 -16.96
C ILE A 154 11.72 -1.98 -17.44
N ILE A 155 12.33 -0.81 -17.43
CA ILE A 155 11.68 0.45 -17.88
C ILE A 155 11.30 0.42 -19.37
N LYS A 156 11.89 -0.49 -20.16
CA LYS A 156 11.61 -0.68 -21.59
C LYS A 156 10.57 -1.78 -21.85
N LEU A 157 10.06 -2.42 -20.80
CA LEU A 157 9.02 -3.44 -20.96
C LEU A 157 7.78 -2.84 -21.61
N PRO A 158 7.06 -3.63 -22.44
CA PRO A 158 5.77 -3.23 -22.96
C PRO A 158 4.78 -2.99 -21.80
N PRO A 159 3.64 -2.34 -22.08
CA PRO A 159 2.55 -2.23 -21.13
C PRO A 159 2.15 -3.62 -20.62
N MET A 160 2.14 -3.83 -19.30
CA MET A 160 1.84 -5.12 -18.68
C MET A 160 0.79 -4.95 -17.59
N ASP A 161 -0.14 -5.90 -17.52
CA ASP A 161 -1.01 -6.08 -16.36
C ASP A 161 -0.28 -6.88 -15.26
N ILE A 162 -1.00 -7.22 -14.19
CA ILE A 162 -0.43 -7.97 -13.06
C ILE A 162 0.05 -9.34 -13.53
N GLU A 163 -0.78 -10.06 -14.28
CA GLU A 163 -0.52 -11.41 -14.75
C GLU A 163 0.68 -11.47 -15.70
N ASP A 164 0.76 -10.53 -16.64
CA ASP A 164 1.86 -10.39 -17.59
C ASP A 164 3.16 -10.05 -16.85
N LEU A 165 3.12 -9.14 -15.88
CA LEU A 165 4.30 -8.75 -15.11
C LEU A 165 4.79 -9.87 -14.20
N VAL A 166 3.89 -10.63 -13.57
CA VAL A 166 4.23 -11.82 -12.76
C VAL A 166 4.87 -12.90 -13.63
N LYS A 167 4.32 -13.17 -14.83
CA LYS A 167 4.92 -14.11 -15.79
C LYS A 167 6.32 -13.66 -16.21
N ALA A 168 6.47 -12.37 -16.58
CA ALA A 168 7.75 -11.81 -16.98
C ALA A 168 8.78 -11.86 -15.84
N GLY A 169 8.38 -11.48 -14.63
CA GLY A 169 9.26 -11.54 -13.44
C GLY A 169 9.65 -12.95 -13.05
N THR A 170 8.79 -13.94 -13.27
CA THR A 170 9.10 -15.35 -13.06
C THR A 170 10.12 -15.86 -14.08
N GLN A 171 9.91 -15.56 -15.37
CA GLN A 171 10.79 -16.00 -16.45
C GLN A 171 12.17 -15.32 -16.38
N ARG A 172 12.20 -14.02 -16.10
CA ARG A 172 13.42 -13.19 -16.09
C ARG A 172 14.02 -13.01 -14.69
N LYS A 173 13.41 -13.63 -13.66
CA LYS A 173 13.84 -13.61 -12.26
C LYS A 173 14.01 -12.21 -11.64
N PHE A 174 13.12 -11.27 -11.92
CA PHE A 174 13.08 -9.95 -11.25
C PHE A 174 11.79 -9.80 -10.41
N CYS A 175 11.78 -8.89 -9.43
CA CYS A 175 10.62 -8.66 -8.56
C CYS A 175 9.49 -7.86 -9.25
N PRO A 176 8.31 -8.45 -9.51
CA PRO A 176 7.19 -7.74 -10.14
C PRO A 176 6.67 -6.57 -9.29
N TYR A 177 6.62 -6.74 -7.96
CA TYR A 177 6.13 -5.71 -7.05
C TYR A 177 6.92 -4.40 -7.14
N PHE A 178 8.25 -4.47 -7.17
CA PHE A 178 9.08 -3.27 -7.33
C PHE A 178 9.14 -2.79 -8.78
N ALA A 179 9.07 -3.71 -9.76
CA ALA A 179 8.99 -3.35 -11.17
C ALA A 179 7.74 -2.51 -11.49
N ALA A 180 6.55 -2.88 -10.99
CA ALA A 180 5.32 -2.10 -11.20
C ALA A 180 5.46 -0.66 -10.66
N ARG A 181 6.08 -0.50 -9.49
CA ARG A 181 6.33 0.80 -8.86
C ARG A 181 7.29 1.67 -9.67
N GLU A 182 8.25 1.06 -10.36
CA GLU A 182 9.18 1.76 -11.24
C GLU A 182 8.51 2.14 -12.58
N LEU A 183 7.75 1.22 -13.18
CA LEU A 183 7.04 1.43 -14.44
C LEU A 183 6.03 2.58 -14.37
N LYS A 184 5.44 2.79 -13.18
CA LYS A 184 4.52 3.90 -12.86
C LYS A 184 5.05 5.28 -13.30
N GLU A 185 6.36 5.54 -13.16
CA GLU A 185 6.93 6.86 -13.48
C GLU A 185 6.85 7.20 -14.99
N LYS A 186 6.76 6.18 -15.86
CA LYS A 186 6.65 6.36 -17.33
C LYS A 186 5.33 5.89 -17.91
N ALA A 187 4.37 5.55 -17.06
CA ALA A 187 3.06 5.10 -17.50
C ALA A 187 2.23 6.30 -17.99
N ASP A 188 1.48 6.11 -19.07
CA ASP A 188 0.43 7.03 -19.47
C ASP A 188 -0.79 6.89 -18.54
N ILE A 189 -1.06 5.66 -18.07
CA ILE A 189 -2.16 5.33 -17.16
C ILE A 189 -1.68 4.43 -16.03
N ILE A 190 -2.09 4.76 -14.81
CA ILE A 190 -1.82 3.97 -13.60
C ILE A 190 -3.13 3.45 -13.06
N PHE A 191 -3.32 2.12 -13.09
CA PHE A 191 -4.43 1.44 -12.43
C PHE A 191 -4.05 1.10 -11.00
N MET A 192 -4.88 1.47 -10.02
CA MET A 192 -4.63 1.16 -8.61
C MET A 192 -5.92 1.05 -7.80
N PRO A 193 -5.92 0.41 -6.62
CA PRO A 193 -7.10 0.41 -5.77
C PRO A 193 -7.28 1.76 -5.04
N TYR A 194 -8.51 2.07 -4.63
CA TYR A 194 -8.88 3.29 -3.89
C TYR A 194 -7.97 3.60 -2.70
N ASN A 195 -7.66 2.58 -1.90
CA ASN A 195 -6.90 2.75 -0.68
C ASN A 195 -5.50 3.33 -0.93
N TYR A 196 -4.87 3.08 -2.08
CA TYR A 196 -3.54 3.62 -2.38
C TYR A 196 -3.57 5.14 -2.59
N LEU A 197 -4.71 5.67 -2.99
CA LEU A 197 -4.92 7.09 -3.20
C LEU A 197 -5.48 7.77 -1.94
N LEU A 198 -6.44 7.16 -1.26
CA LEU A 198 -7.13 7.76 -0.11
C LEU A 198 -6.29 7.70 1.18
N ASP A 199 -5.66 6.55 1.48
CA ASP A 199 -4.78 6.43 2.67
C ASP A 199 -3.46 7.21 2.44
N ALA A 200 -3.22 8.20 3.30
CA ALA A 200 -2.02 9.03 3.25
C ALA A 200 -0.72 8.21 3.42
N LYS A 201 -0.73 7.15 4.22
CA LYS A 201 0.43 6.27 4.44
C LYS A 201 0.71 5.46 3.17
N ALA A 202 -0.30 4.82 2.60
CA ALA A 202 -0.17 4.10 1.33
C ALA A 202 0.33 5.02 0.21
N ARG A 203 -0.26 6.21 0.06
CA ARG A 203 0.13 7.20 -0.96
C ARG A 203 1.60 7.59 -0.89
N ARG A 204 2.12 7.82 0.32
CA ARG A 204 3.54 8.12 0.58
C ARG A 204 4.44 6.93 0.24
N ILE A 205 4.08 5.71 0.66
CA ILE A 205 4.85 4.49 0.39
C ILE A 205 4.96 4.21 -1.12
N HIS A 206 3.85 4.38 -1.84
CA HIS A 206 3.80 4.17 -3.28
C HIS A 206 4.30 5.37 -4.10
N LYS A 207 4.67 6.48 -3.44
CA LYS A 207 5.12 7.73 -4.07
C LYS A 207 4.14 8.19 -5.16
N ILE A 208 2.85 8.17 -4.87
CA ILE A 208 1.81 8.55 -5.84
C ILE A 208 1.74 10.08 -5.86
N ASN A 209 2.05 10.66 -7.02
CA ASN A 209 1.90 12.09 -7.26
C ASN A 209 0.59 12.35 -8.01
N VAL A 210 -0.29 13.14 -7.40
CA VAL A 210 -1.58 13.53 -7.99
C VAL A 210 -1.53 14.90 -8.67
N ARG A 211 -0.39 15.59 -8.60
CA ARG A 211 -0.22 16.88 -9.28
C ARG A 211 -0.04 16.62 -10.77
N LYS A 212 -0.70 17.45 -11.60
CA LYS A 212 -0.70 17.32 -13.06
C LYS A 212 -1.16 15.93 -13.54
N SER A 213 -2.14 15.35 -12.86
CA SER A 213 -2.77 14.09 -13.26
C SER A 213 -4.29 14.24 -13.32
N ALA A 214 -4.92 13.53 -14.26
CA ALA A 214 -6.36 13.31 -14.22
C ALA A 214 -6.64 12.09 -13.32
N VAL A 215 -7.43 12.28 -12.26
CA VAL A 215 -7.77 11.23 -11.30
C VAL A 215 -9.19 10.77 -11.55
N ILE A 216 -9.36 9.46 -11.74
CA ILE A 216 -10.64 8.82 -12.01
C ILE A 216 -10.93 7.87 -10.86
N PHE A 217 -12.10 8.01 -10.25
CA PHE A 217 -12.67 7.00 -9.34
C PHE A 217 -13.86 6.35 -10.05
N ASP A 218 -13.77 5.08 -10.46
CA ASP A 218 -14.93 4.35 -10.99
C ASP A 218 -15.43 3.28 -10.01
N GLU A 219 -16.75 3.28 -9.81
CA GLU A 219 -17.50 2.70 -8.68
C GLU A 219 -17.35 3.47 -7.36
N ALA A 220 -17.45 4.80 -7.41
CA ALA A 220 -17.13 5.73 -6.32
C ALA A 220 -18.12 5.74 -5.12
N HIS A 221 -19.12 4.86 -5.11
CA HIS A 221 -20.17 4.83 -4.08
C HIS A 221 -19.64 4.45 -2.68
N ASN A 222 -18.44 3.86 -2.58
CA ASN A 222 -17.81 3.49 -1.30
C ASN A 222 -16.71 4.44 -0.83
N ILE A 223 -16.48 5.59 -1.49
CA ILE A 223 -15.37 6.47 -1.13
C ILE A 223 -15.45 6.97 0.31
N GLU A 224 -16.66 7.30 0.79
CA GLU A 224 -16.88 7.73 2.18
C GLU A 224 -16.39 6.68 3.17
N GLN A 225 -16.92 5.45 3.08
CA GLN A 225 -16.51 4.34 3.95
C GLN A 225 -14.99 4.09 3.88
N GLN A 226 -14.39 4.17 2.68
CA GLN A 226 -12.94 3.99 2.54
C GLN A 226 -12.13 5.10 3.21
N CYS A 227 -12.62 6.33 3.20
CA CYS A 227 -12.01 7.44 3.93
C CYS A 227 -12.16 7.26 5.44
N GLU A 228 -13.33 6.81 5.90
CA GLU A 228 -13.59 6.51 7.32
C GLU A 228 -12.68 5.38 7.81
N ASP A 229 -12.60 4.27 7.07
CA ASP A 229 -11.76 3.12 7.40
C ASP A 229 -10.27 3.52 7.46
N ALA A 230 -9.81 4.38 6.53
CA ALA A 230 -8.42 4.86 6.50
C ALA A 230 -8.08 5.81 7.66
N ALA A 231 -9.08 6.48 8.24
CA ALA A 231 -8.92 7.37 9.39
C ALA A 231 -9.24 6.71 10.73
N SER A 232 -9.79 5.49 10.70
CA SER A 232 -10.22 4.75 11.89
C SER A 232 -9.18 3.73 12.35
N VAL A 233 -9.17 3.46 13.65
CA VAL A 233 -8.34 2.41 14.25
C VAL A 233 -9.23 1.56 15.14
N MET A 234 -9.05 0.24 15.04
CA MET A 234 -9.72 -0.74 15.88
C MET A 234 -8.68 -1.35 16.82
N ILE A 235 -8.97 -1.36 18.12
CA ILE A 235 -8.14 -2.02 19.14
C ILE A 235 -9.04 -3.02 19.86
N SER A 236 -8.70 -4.30 19.77
CA SER A 236 -9.40 -5.39 20.45
C SER A 236 -8.67 -5.82 21.71
N SER A 237 -9.36 -6.55 22.60
CA SER A 237 -8.71 -7.15 23.78
C SER A 237 -7.63 -8.18 23.38
N LEU A 238 -7.78 -8.81 22.21
CA LEU A 238 -6.77 -9.72 21.65
C LEU A 238 -5.49 -8.96 21.27
N ASP A 239 -5.62 -7.75 20.72
CA ASP A 239 -4.46 -6.91 20.37
C ASP A 239 -3.68 -6.48 21.62
N LEU A 240 -4.39 -6.08 22.69
CA LEU A 240 -3.77 -5.72 23.96
C LEU A 240 -3.10 -6.92 24.64
N ALA A 241 -3.77 -8.08 24.65
CA ALA A 241 -3.20 -9.30 25.19
C ALA A 241 -1.92 -9.74 24.43
N ALA A 242 -1.94 -9.65 23.10
CA ALA A 242 -0.75 -9.93 22.28
C ALA A 242 0.38 -8.94 22.58
N CYS A 243 0.07 -7.65 22.73
CA CYS A 243 1.05 -6.64 23.11
C CYS A 243 1.68 -6.92 24.49
N LEU A 244 0.87 -7.32 25.48
CA LEU A 244 1.35 -7.69 26.82
C LEU A 244 2.25 -8.93 26.80
N ASP A 245 1.91 -9.93 25.98
CA ASP A 245 2.73 -11.13 25.79
C ASP A 245 4.08 -10.77 25.15
N ASP A 246 4.08 -9.93 24.11
CA ASP A 246 5.29 -9.45 23.45
C ASP A 246 6.20 -8.63 24.38
N ILE A 247 5.62 -7.72 25.18
CA ILE A 247 6.36 -7.00 26.22
C ILE A 247 6.95 -7.99 27.23
N THR A 248 6.20 -9.01 27.63
CA THR A 248 6.66 -10.03 28.59
C THR A 248 7.85 -10.82 28.05
N LYS A 249 7.83 -11.21 26.76
CA LYS A 249 8.98 -11.87 26.11
C LYS A 249 10.23 -11.01 26.14
N VAL A 250 10.10 -9.71 25.86
CA VAL A 250 11.21 -8.76 25.88
C VAL A 250 11.77 -8.60 27.30
N MET A 251 10.91 -8.50 28.31
CA MET A 251 11.34 -8.45 29.71
C MET A 251 12.11 -9.71 30.12
N GLN A 252 11.61 -10.90 29.77
CA GLN A 252 12.29 -12.16 30.05
C GLN A 252 13.66 -12.23 29.38
N TRP A 253 13.79 -11.71 28.16
CA TRP A 253 15.06 -11.61 27.47
C TRP A 253 16.03 -10.67 28.19
N MET A 254 15.59 -9.47 28.61
CA MET A 254 16.44 -8.53 29.34
C MET A 254 17.03 -9.16 30.62
N ILE A 255 16.20 -9.89 31.36
CA ILE A 255 16.63 -10.59 32.60
C ILE A 255 17.68 -11.67 32.29
N LYS A 256 17.46 -12.48 31.25
CA LYS A 256 18.42 -13.52 30.83
C LYS A 256 19.76 -12.92 30.39
N SER A 257 19.74 -11.81 29.65
CA SER A 257 20.95 -11.12 29.18
C SER A 257 21.79 -10.57 30.34
N GLN A 258 21.17 -9.95 31.35
CA GLN A 258 21.87 -9.49 32.56
C GLN A 258 22.44 -10.65 33.40
N SER A 259 21.73 -11.78 33.44
CA SER A 259 22.17 -12.98 34.17
C SER A 259 23.41 -13.63 33.52
N SER A 260 23.51 -13.57 32.19
CA SER A 260 24.64 -14.11 31.42
C SER A 260 25.90 -13.25 31.55
N GLU A 261 25.75 -11.93 31.72
CA GLU A 261 26.86 -10.99 31.90
C GLU A 261 27.55 -11.13 33.27
N TYR A 262 26.82 -11.66 34.27
CA TYR A 262 27.40 -12.01 35.57
C TYR A 262 28.22 -13.31 35.53
N LEU A 263 27.87 -14.27 34.67
CA LEU A 263 28.56 -15.57 34.57
C LEU A 263 29.87 -15.49 33.75
N SER A 264 29.99 -14.54 32.82
CA SER A 264 31.20 -14.33 32.01
C SER A 264 32.35 -13.70 32.80
N THR A 265 32.13 -13.20 34.02
CA THR A 265 33.21 -12.72 34.89
C THR A 265 34.01 -13.84 35.57
N VAL A 266 33.64 -15.12 35.38
CA VAL A 266 34.30 -16.27 36.04
C VAL A 266 34.91 -17.27 35.05
N SER A 267 34.70 -17.12 33.74
CA SER A 267 35.32 -18.00 32.74
C SER A 267 35.89 -17.19 31.57
N THR A 268 37.23 -17.05 31.56
CA THR A 268 38.00 -16.79 30.35
C THR A 268 37.91 -18.03 29.46
N ASP A 269 37.12 -17.99 28.41
CA ASP A 269 37.41 -18.74 27.19
C ASP A 269 36.61 -18.16 26.01
N ASP A 270 37.37 -17.96 24.93
CA ASP A 270 37.01 -17.31 23.68
C ASP A 270 35.82 -18.01 22.98
N ASN A 271 34.78 -17.24 22.64
CA ASN A 271 33.84 -17.56 21.56
C ASN A 271 33.20 -16.25 21.04
N GLU A 272 33.84 -15.65 20.03
CA GLU A 272 33.47 -14.39 19.37
C GLU A 272 32.29 -14.48 18.37
N GLU A 273 31.46 -15.53 18.37
CA GLU A 273 30.43 -15.71 17.33
C GLU A 273 28.97 -15.37 17.70
N ASN A 274 28.68 -14.89 18.92
CA ASN A 274 27.31 -14.55 19.32
C ASN A 274 27.04 -13.06 19.59
N ASN A 275 27.96 -12.16 19.24
CA ASN A 275 27.81 -10.72 19.51
C ASN A 275 26.98 -10.00 18.42
N ILE A 276 25.78 -10.52 18.14
CA ILE A 276 24.80 -9.80 17.32
C ILE A 276 23.86 -9.05 18.27
N ASP A 277 24.22 -7.78 18.44
CA ASP A 277 23.43 -6.67 18.98
C ASP A 277 22.84 -6.85 20.40
N ALA A 278 23.72 -6.70 21.39
CA ALA A 278 23.35 -6.17 22.70
C ALA A 278 22.90 -4.69 22.64
N ASN A 279 23.21 -3.97 21.55
CA ASN A 279 22.93 -2.55 21.36
C ASN A 279 21.61 -2.20 20.62
N ALA A 280 20.79 -3.17 20.24
CA ALA A 280 19.58 -2.89 19.45
C ALA A 280 18.38 -2.38 20.25
N LEU A 281 18.35 -2.60 21.56
CA LEU A 281 17.20 -2.22 22.40
C LEU A 281 17.58 -1.06 23.33
N THR A 282 17.22 0.16 22.93
CA THR A 282 17.51 1.41 23.64
C THR A 282 16.65 1.64 24.89
N ILE A 283 15.68 0.78 25.15
CA ILE A 283 14.73 0.93 26.26
C ILE A 283 15.30 0.32 27.55
N THR A 284 15.16 1.02 28.67
CA THR A 284 15.54 0.53 29.99
C THR A 284 14.49 -0.42 30.60
N GLN A 285 14.89 -1.22 31.57
CA GLN A 285 13.97 -2.13 32.27
C GLN A 285 12.82 -1.39 33.00
N ASP A 286 13.10 -0.21 33.53
CA ASP A 286 12.09 0.65 34.18
C ASP A 286 11.07 1.18 33.16
N GLN A 287 11.54 1.57 31.97
CA GLN A 287 10.67 2.03 30.88
C GLN A 287 9.76 0.91 30.39
N ILE A 288 10.27 -0.30 30.16
CA ILE A 288 9.43 -1.45 29.77
C ILE A 288 8.41 -1.81 30.86
N SER A 289 8.82 -1.77 32.13
CA SER A 289 7.93 -2.06 33.25
C SER A 289 6.82 -1.02 33.36
N SER A 290 7.16 0.27 33.20
CA SER A 290 6.19 1.36 33.15
C SER A 290 5.21 1.19 31.98
N LEU A 291 5.72 0.88 30.79
CA LEU A 291 4.91 0.64 29.60
C LEU A 291 3.94 -0.53 29.81
N LYS A 292 4.40 -1.63 30.40
CA LYS A 292 3.54 -2.79 30.71
C LYS A 292 2.38 -2.41 31.61
N LEU A 293 2.64 -1.64 32.68
CA LEU A 293 1.59 -1.17 33.59
C LEU A 293 0.55 -0.30 32.87
N LYS A 294 1.00 0.58 31.96
CA LYS A 294 0.08 1.41 31.16
C LYS A 294 -0.78 0.58 30.20
N ILE A 295 -0.22 -0.44 29.55
CA ILE A 295 -0.99 -1.34 28.68
C ILE A 295 -1.97 -2.20 29.50
N MET A 296 -1.60 -2.67 30.69
CA MET A 296 -2.53 -3.36 31.58
C MET A 296 -3.71 -2.46 31.99
N LYS A 297 -3.43 -1.19 32.32
CA LYS A 297 -4.48 -0.20 32.62
C LYS A 297 -5.40 0.05 31.42
N LEU A 298 -4.89 0.01 30.18
CA LEU A 298 -5.75 0.05 29.00
C LEU A 298 -6.68 -1.15 28.90
N GLU A 299 -6.18 -2.36 29.17
CA GLU A 299 -6.96 -3.58 29.12
C GLU A 299 -8.11 -3.53 30.14
N GLU A 300 -7.82 -3.09 31.37
CA GLU A 300 -8.83 -2.86 32.42
C GLU A 300 -9.90 -1.85 31.97
N LEU A 301 -9.48 -0.71 31.41
CA LEU A 301 -10.40 0.31 30.90
C LEU A 301 -11.24 -0.20 29.72
N LEU A 302 -10.68 -1.07 28.86
CA LEU A 302 -11.43 -1.69 27.76
C LEU A 302 -12.47 -2.67 28.31
N ASP A 303 -12.13 -3.42 29.35
CA ASP A 303 -13.02 -4.36 30.01
C ASP A 303 -14.22 -3.66 30.68
N GLU A 304 -14.01 -2.49 31.28
CA GLU A 304 -15.09 -1.65 31.81
C GLU A 304 -16.08 -1.19 30.72
N MET A 305 -15.60 -0.99 29.49
CA MET A 305 -16.44 -0.61 28.35
C MET A 305 -17.29 -1.77 27.79
N LYS A 306 -16.98 -3.04 28.14
CA LYS A 306 -17.65 -4.26 27.61
C LYS A 306 -19.13 -4.42 28.00
N THR A 307 -19.75 -3.45 28.67
CA THR A 307 -21.20 -3.49 29.01
C THR A 307 -22.12 -3.44 27.79
N THR A 308 -21.61 -3.21 26.57
CA THR A 308 -22.36 -3.26 25.32
C THR A 308 -21.76 -4.31 24.36
N LYS A 309 -22.57 -5.26 23.88
CA LYS A 309 -22.13 -6.26 22.89
C LYS A 309 -21.92 -5.60 21.53
N GLY A 310 -20.68 -5.58 21.04
CA GLY A 310 -20.35 -5.20 19.65
C GLY A 310 -19.23 -4.15 19.56
N ASN A 311 -18.92 -3.72 18.33
CA ASN A 311 -18.04 -2.59 18.11
C ASN A 311 -18.71 -1.32 18.63
N ILE A 312 -17.99 -0.50 19.40
CA ILE A 312 -18.48 0.78 19.92
C ILE A 312 -17.92 1.89 19.02
N PRO A 313 -18.61 2.30 17.94
CA PRO A 313 -18.16 3.41 17.12
C PRO A 313 -18.10 4.65 17.99
N SER A 314 -16.89 5.17 18.15
CA SER A 314 -16.61 6.31 19.00
C SER A 314 -15.90 7.38 18.18
N PRO A 315 -16.22 8.67 18.39
CA PRO A 315 -15.46 9.75 17.81
C PRO A 315 -13.96 9.62 18.10
N GLY A 316 -13.10 10.05 17.17
CA GLY A 316 -11.65 9.87 17.29
C GLY A 316 -11.02 10.47 18.55
N ASP A 317 -11.62 11.52 19.13
CA ASP A 317 -11.17 12.12 20.39
C ASP A 317 -11.36 11.18 21.60
N VAL A 318 -12.31 10.24 21.53
CA VAL A 318 -12.51 9.23 22.58
C VAL A 318 -11.31 8.30 22.67
N ALA A 319 -10.72 7.91 21.54
CA ALA A 319 -9.51 7.08 21.54
C ALA A 319 -8.34 7.80 22.25
N PHE A 320 -8.16 9.11 21.99
CA PHE A 320 -7.13 9.89 22.67
C PHE A 320 -7.42 10.08 24.16
N LYS A 321 -8.68 10.30 24.55
CA LYS A 321 -9.08 10.36 25.96
C LYS A 321 -8.83 9.04 26.67
N TRP A 322 -9.19 7.92 26.04
CA TRP A 322 -9.01 6.58 26.57
C TRP A 322 -7.53 6.26 26.80
N LEU A 323 -6.69 6.49 25.81
CA LEU A 323 -5.24 6.34 25.91
C LEU A 323 -4.62 7.27 26.97
N LYS A 324 -5.12 8.52 27.09
CA LYS A 324 -4.68 9.46 28.14
C LYS A 324 -5.08 8.99 29.54
N SER A 325 -6.24 8.35 29.71
CA SER A 325 -6.65 7.76 30.99
C SER A 325 -5.70 6.64 31.46
N ALA A 326 -5.07 5.94 30.52
CA ALA A 326 -4.00 4.99 30.78
C ALA A 326 -2.61 5.62 30.92
N GLU A 327 -2.51 6.95 30.93
CA GLU A 327 -1.25 7.71 31.08
C GLU A 327 -0.22 7.41 29.97
N ILE A 328 -0.72 7.09 28.77
CA ILE A 328 0.13 6.88 27.59
C ILE A 328 0.58 8.23 27.04
N ASP A 329 1.90 8.38 26.92
CA ASP A 329 2.55 9.54 26.36
C ASP A 329 2.74 9.39 24.84
N PHE A 330 2.18 10.34 24.11
CA PHE A 330 2.20 10.41 22.65
C PHE A 330 3.37 11.24 22.09
N THR A 331 4.26 11.75 22.94
CA THR A 331 5.43 12.52 22.48
C THR A 331 6.40 11.65 21.69
N ALA A 332 7.24 12.28 20.86
CA ALA A 332 8.19 11.59 19.98
C ALA A 332 9.27 10.77 20.73
N GLN A 333 9.40 10.95 22.05
CA GLN A 333 10.27 10.16 22.93
C GLN A 333 9.49 9.38 24.00
N GLY A 334 8.15 9.37 23.89
CA GLY A 334 7.25 8.73 24.83
C GLY A 334 7.02 7.25 24.55
N ASP A 335 5.89 6.74 25.03
CA ASP A 335 5.55 5.32 25.00
C ASP A 335 5.39 4.76 23.58
N ILE A 336 5.02 5.61 22.60
CA ILE A 336 4.89 5.20 21.20
C ILE A 336 6.23 4.81 20.59
N GLN A 337 7.30 5.55 20.88
CA GLN A 337 8.64 5.21 20.37
C GLN A 337 9.13 3.90 21.02
N GLN A 338 8.84 3.71 22.31
CA GLN A 338 9.17 2.47 23.01
C GLN A 338 8.45 1.26 22.38
N LEU A 339 7.17 1.37 22.05
CA LEU A 339 6.45 0.31 21.34
C LEU A 339 7.04 0.03 19.94
N GLN A 340 7.53 1.05 19.23
CA GLN A 340 8.20 0.87 17.94
C GLN A 340 9.54 0.15 18.07
N ASP A 341 10.36 0.54 19.05
CA ASP A 341 11.64 -0.09 19.36
C ASP A 341 11.46 -1.57 19.75
N ILE A 342 10.44 -1.88 20.58
CA ILE A 342 10.07 -3.27 20.93
C ILE A 342 9.70 -4.06 19.67
N ASN A 343 8.84 -3.50 18.82
CA ASN A 343 8.40 -4.18 17.61
C ASN A 343 9.58 -4.44 16.66
N GLN A 344 10.48 -3.48 16.50
CA GLN A 344 11.70 -3.64 15.71
C GLN A 344 12.64 -4.70 16.29
N PHE A 345 12.79 -4.75 17.62
CA PHE A 345 13.60 -5.74 18.31
C PHE A 345 13.05 -7.16 18.16
N ILE A 346 11.74 -7.35 18.36
CA ILE A 346 11.08 -8.65 18.18
C ILE A 346 11.24 -9.10 16.72
N ALA A 347 10.97 -8.22 15.76
CA ALA A 347 11.08 -8.51 14.34
C ALA A 347 12.51 -8.88 13.88
N ALA A 348 13.55 -8.46 14.61
CA ALA A 348 14.94 -8.80 14.30
C ALA A 348 15.41 -10.13 14.91
N ARG A 349 14.67 -10.69 15.88
CA ARG A 349 15.05 -11.89 16.65
C ARG A 349 14.19 -13.12 16.39
N CYS A 350 13.01 -13.01 15.76
CA CYS A 350 12.14 -14.16 15.47
C CYS A 350 12.84 -15.26 14.64
N GLU A 351 13.65 -14.86 13.66
CA GLU A 351 14.32 -15.77 12.72
C GLU A 351 15.41 -16.59 13.40
N TYR A 352 16.05 -16.06 14.46
CA TYR A 352 17.06 -16.82 15.20
C TYR A 352 16.48 -18.07 15.88
N ASN A 353 15.17 -18.10 16.14
CA ASN A 353 14.48 -19.24 16.73
C ASN A 353 13.62 -20.04 15.73
N SER A 354 13.79 -19.79 14.42
CA SER A 354 13.18 -20.61 13.37
C SER A 354 14.27 -21.28 12.52
N PHE A 355 14.99 -22.22 13.14
CA PHE A 355 15.72 -23.30 12.49
C PHE A 355 15.38 -24.64 13.14
#